data_AF-A0A428WXL9-F1
#
_entry.id   AF-A0A428WXL9-F1
#
_cell.length_a   1.000
_cell.length_b   1.000
_cell.length_c   1.000
_cell.angle_alpha   90.00
_cell.angle_beta   90.00
_cell.angle_gamma   90.00
#
_symmetry.space_group_name_H-M   'P 1'
#
loop_
_entity.id
_entity.type
_entity.pdbx_description
1 polymer ?
#
loop_
_entity_poly.entity_id
_entity_poly.type
_entity_poly.pdbx_seq_one_letter_code
_entity_poly.pdbx_strand_id
1 'polypeptide(L)'
;MRRRIVQEERVVGATPFEQYADVPDPDAAFAAARQSALHQHGHGGYTGSLAEKDSYLVITSTPVSPDQAKALAADLIRRADPRIDDKWGPAGAIAVCRAAAGLVAGVDGWLFFGWASS
;
A
#
# COMPACT_ATOMS: atom_id res chain seq x y z
N MET A 1 37.61 -1.61 -2.55
CA MET A 1 36.52 -1.44 -3.54
C MET A 1 35.77 -2.77 -3.66
N ARG A 2 34.60 -2.91 -3.01
CA ARG A 2 33.75 -4.10 -3.16
C ARG A 2 32.36 -3.61 -3.53
N ARG A 3 31.99 -3.77 -4.80
CA ARG A 3 30.63 -3.53 -5.29
C ARG A 3 29.74 -4.57 -4.63
N ARG A 4 28.95 -4.16 -3.64
CA ARG A 4 27.88 -4.98 -3.09
C ARG A 4 26.76 -4.96 -4.15
N ILE A 5 26.74 -6.00 -4.97
CA ILE A 5 25.61 -6.30 -5.84
C ILE A 5 24.44 -6.53 -4.89
N VAL A 6 23.52 -5.58 -4.84
CA VAL A 6 22.21 -5.75 -4.20
C VAL A 6 21.44 -6.73 -5.08
N GLN A 7 21.59 -8.02 -4.81
CA GLN A 7 20.67 -9.00 -5.35
C GLN A 7 19.38 -8.87 -4.57
N GLU A 8 18.34 -8.58 -5.34
CA GLU A 8 16.93 -8.59 -4.97
C GLU A 8 16.58 -9.88 -4.22
N GLU A 9 16.57 -9.82 -2.89
CA GLU A 9 15.84 -10.77 -2.06
C GLU A 9 14.36 -10.55 -2.35
N ARG A 10 13.86 -11.14 -3.44
CA ARG A 10 12.42 -11.37 -3.58
C ARG A 10 12.01 -12.21 -2.39
N VAL A 11 11.10 -11.71 -1.57
CA VAL A 11 10.37 -12.53 -0.61
C VAL A 11 9.73 -13.67 -1.40
N VAL A 12 10.27 -14.89 -1.28
CA VAL A 12 9.81 -16.05 -2.04
C VAL A 12 8.35 -16.32 -1.70
N GLY A 13 7.47 -16.30 -2.72
CA GLY A 13 6.03 -16.50 -2.56
C GLY A 13 5.27 -15.29 -1.99
N ALA A 14 5.69 -14.07 -2.34
CA ALA A 14 4.94 -12.84 -2.10
C ALA A 14 4.88 -11.98 -3.36
N THR A 15 3.75 -11.30 -3.55
CA THR A 15 3.52 -10.35 -4.66
C THR A 15 3.24 -8.97 -4.08
N PRO A 16 3.85 -7.88 -4.60
CA PRO A 16 3.55 -6.54 -4.15
C PRO A 16 2.18 -6.11 -4.68
N PHE A 17 1.43 -5.36 -3.88
CA PHE A 17 0.14 -4.81 -4.30
C PHE A 17 0.05 -3.32 -3.97
N GLU A 18 -0.86 -2.65 -4.70
CA GLU A 18 -1.30 -1.29 -4.44
C GLU A 18 -2.82 -1.22 -4.65
N GLN A 19 -3.53 -0.54 -3.76
CA GLN A 19 -4.97 -0.33 -3.85
C GLN A 19 -5.34 1.05 -3.33
N TYR A 20 -5.95 1.87 -4.19
CA TYR A 20 -6.47 3.18 -3.81
C TYR A 20 -7.94 3.07 -3.38
N ALA A 21 -8.33 3.86 -2.38
CA ALA A 21 -9.73 4.13 -2.04
C ALA A 21 -9.97 5.64 -1.90
N ASP A 22 -11.03 6.10 -2.56
CA ASP A 22 -11.45 7.52 -2.58
C ASP A 22 -12.36 7.86 -1.39
N VAL A 23 -11.85 7.61 -0.19
CA VAL A 23 -12.56 7.82 1.07
C VAL A 23 -11.62 8.53 2.04
N PRO A 24 -11.97 9.71 2.59
CA PRO A 24 -11.07 10.49 3.46
C PRO A 24 -10.72 9.80 4.78
N ASP A 25 -11.67 9.07 5.36
CA ASP A 25 -11.48 8.33 6.60
C ASP A 25 -10.68 7.04 6.34
N PRO A 26 -9.55 6.81 7.02
CA PRO A 26 -8.65 5.69 6.73
C PRO A 26 -9.27 4.32 7.00
N ASP A 27 -10.11 4.20 8.04
CA ASP A 27 -10.75 2.93 8.39
C ASP A 27 -11.82 2.56 7.34
N ALA A 28 -12.66 3.53 6.97
CA ALA A 28 -13.64 3.36 5.91
C ALA A 28 -12.97 3.13 4.54
N ALA A 29 -11.85 3.80 4.26
CA ALA A 29 -11.06 3.59 3.05
C ALA A 29 -10.50 2.18 2.98
N PHE A 30 -9.92 1.69 4.08
CA PHE A 30 -9.38 0.34 4.15
C PHE A 30 -10.48 -0.71 3.97
N ALA A 31 -11.61 -0.55 4.66
CA ALA A 31 -12.76 -1.44 4.52
C ALA A 31 -13.26 -1.48 3.07
N ALA A 32 -13.45 -0.33 2.43
CA ALA A 32 -13.90 -0.23 1.04
C ALA A 32 -12.90 -0.84 0.04
N ALA A 33 -11.60 -0.55 0.23
CA ALA A 33 -10.52 -1.08 -0.59
C ALA A 33 -10.42 -2.61 -0.49
N ARG A 34 -10.49 -3.14 0.74
CA ARG A 34 -10.45 -4.58 1.01
C ARG A 34 -11.66 -5.30 0.42
N GLN A 35 -12.87 -4.75 0.59
CA GLN A 35 -14.08 -5.31 -0.04
C GLN A 35 -13.99 -5.31 -1.57
N SER A 36 -13.45 -4.23 -2.17
CA SER A 36 -13.20 -4.18 -3.61
C SER A 36 -12.22 -5.26 -4.08
N ALA A 37 -11.13 -5.46 -3.34
CA ALA A 37 -10.16 -6.52 -3.62
C ALA A 37 -10.76 -7.93 -3.48
N LEU A 38 -11.57 -8.17 -2.44
CA LEU A 38 -12.30 -9.43 -2.26
C LEU A 38 -13.25 -9.70 -3.42
N HIS A 39 -13.97 -8.67 -3.88
CA HIS A 39 -14.88 -8.78 -5.02
C HIS A 39 -14.15 -9.08 -6.33
N GLN A 40 -13.01 -8.45 -6.57
CA GLN A 40 -12.22 -8.61 -7.80
C GLN A 40 -11.50 -9.97 -7.88
N HIS A 41 -11.12 -10.55 -6.74
CA HIS A 41 -10.27 -11.74 -6.69
C HIS A 41 -10.94 -13.02 -6.18
N GLY A 42 -12.20 -12.97 -5.70
CA GLY A 42 -13.13 -14.11 -5.61
C GLY A 42 -12.61 -15.40 -4.92
N HIS A 43 -12.90 -15.54 -3.62
CA HIS A 43 -13.11 -16.78 -2.82
C HIS A 43 -12.20 -18.02 -2.94
N GLY A 44 -11.06 -17.99 -3.64
CA GLY A 44 -10.17 -19.15 -3.77
C GLY A 44 -8.70 -18.81 -3.54
N GLY A 45 -8.15 -19.21 -2.38
CA GLY A 45 -6.70 -19.15 -2.11
C GLY A 45 -6.13 -17.75 -1.83
N TYR A 46 -4.83 -17.61 -2.03
CA TYR A 46 -4.11 -16.33 -1.94
C TYR A 46 -4.43 -15.46 -3.16
N THR A 47 -4.91 -14.25 -2.92
CA THR A 47 -5.33 -13.29 -3.95
C THR A 47 -4.20 -12.37 -4.39
N GLY A 48 -3.08 -12.32 -3.67
CA GLY A 48 -1.97 -11.41 -3.95
C GLY A 48 -2.36 -9.94 -3.83
N SER A 49 -3.36 -9.62 -3.00
CA SER A 49 -3.97 -8.29 -2.92
C SER A 49 -4.31 -7.87 -1.49
N LEU A 50 -4.81 -6.63 -1.33
CA LEU A 50 -5.27 -6.09 -0.05
C LEU A 50 -6.34 -6.96 0.64
N ALA A 51 -7.03 -7.83 -0.11
CA ALA A 51 -8.01 -8.76 0.44
C ALA A 51 -7.44 -9.69 1.54
N GLU A 52 -6.13 -9.98 1.49
CA GLU A 52 -5.44 -10.81 2.49
C GLU A 52 -5.04 -10.05 3.76
N LYS A 53 -5.26 -8.73 3.81
CA LYS A 53 -4.87 -7.90 4.95
C LYS A 53 -6.05 -7.68 5.87
N ASP A 54 -5.81 -7.79 7.18
CA ASP A 54 -6.80 -7.49 8.21
C ASP A 54 -6.56 -6.14 8.90
N SER A 55 -5.41 -5.52 8.66
CA SER A 55 -5.05 -4.23 9.23
C SER A 55 -4.11 -3.43 8.32
N TYR A 56 -3.93 -2.16 8.66
CA TYR A 56 -3.01 -1.25 8.00
C TYR A 56 -2.23 -0.41 9.02
N LEU A 57 -1.09 0.15 8.59
CA LEU A 57 -0.27 1.08 9.33
C LEU A 57 -0.13 2.37 8.52
N VAL A 58 -0.47 3.50 9.14
CA VAL A 58 -0.31 4.82 8.53
C VAL A 58 1.17 5.17 8.43
N ILE A 59 1.69 5.19 7.21
CA ILE A 59 3.08 5.57 6.90
C ILE A 59 3.23 7.08 6.93
N THR A 60 2.25 7.79 6.37
CA THR A 60 2.13 9.25 6.46
C THR A 60 0.66 9.65 6.40
N SER A 61 0.25 10.50 7.34
CA SER A 61 -1.04 11.18 7.33
C SER A 61 -0.97 12.56 6.67
N THR A 62 0.25 13.04 6.33
CA THR A 62 0.43 14.24 5.51
C THR A 62 0.04 13.88 4.08
N PRO A 63 -1.04 14.48 3.53
CA PRO A 63 -1.51 14.13 2.20
C PRO A 63 -0.47 14.52 1.14
N VAL A 64 -0.21 13.61 0.21
CA VAL A 64 0.67 13.82 -0.93
C VAL A 64 -0.08 13.59 -2.24
N SER A 65 0.49 14.00 -3.38
CA SER A 65 -0.15 13.72 -4.66
C SER A 65 -0.21 12.21 -4.95
N PRO A 66 -1.13 11.73 -5.80
CA PRO A 66 -1.18 10.32 -6.20
C PRO A 66 0.16 9.78 -6.71
N ASP A 67 0.90 10.57 -7.48
CA ASP A 67 2.21 10.17 -8.02
C ASP A 67 3.28 10.08 -6.92
N GLN A 68 3.25 11.02 -5.95
CA GLN A 68 4.14 10.97 -4.79
C GLN A 68 3.83 9.76 -3.89
N ALA A 69 2.55 9.42 -3.71
CA ALA A 69 2.14 8.26 -2.93
C ALA A 69 2.63 6.96 -3.57
N LYS A 70 2.44 6.79 -4.89
CA LYS A 70 2.95 5.62 -5.64
C LYS A 70 4.46 5.53 -5.60
N ALA A 71 5.16 6.65 -5.80
CA ALA A 71 6.63 6.68 -5.74
C ALA A 71 7.15 6.29 -4.35
N LEU A 72 6.49 6.77 -3.29
CA LEU A 72 6.82 6.42 -1.91
C LEU A 72 6.53 4.94 -1.62
N ALA A 73 5.37 4.42 -1.99
CA ALA A 73 5.01 3.01 -1.82
C ALA A 73 6.04 2.08 -2.50
N ALA A 74 6.36 2.36 -3.77
CA ALA A 74 7.35 1.59 -4.53
C ALA A 74 8.76 1.66 -3.91
N ASP A 75 9.17 2.81 -3.36
CA ASP A 75 10.46 2.96 -2.67
C ASP A 75 10.51 2.16 -1.36
N LEU A 76 9.43 2.16 -0.58
CA LEU A 76 9.34 1.41 0.68
C LEU A 76 9.33 -0.11 0.45
N ILE A 77 8.59 -0.59 -0.55
CA ILE A 77 8.62 -1.99 -0.98
C ILE A 77 10.03 -2.38 -1.42
N ARG A 78 10.65 -1.60 -2.30
CA ARG A 78 12.00 -1.88 -2.83
C ARG A 78 13.09 -1.91 -1.75
N ARG A 79 12.92 -1.15 -0.67
CA ARG A 79 13.87 -1.09 0.44
C ARG A 79 13.58 -2.10 1.56
N ALA A 80 12.54 -2.93 1.41
CA ALA A 80 12.09 -3.85 2.45
C ALA A 80 11.86 -3.10 3.77
N ASP A 81 11.08 -2.02 3.74
CA ASP A 81 10.80 -1.24 4.96
C ASP A 81 10.15 -2.16 6.02
N PRO A 82 10.76 -2.31 7.21
CA PRO A 82 10.36 -3.32 8.18
C PRO A 82 8.92 -3.15 8.70
N ARG A 83 8.28 -2.01 8.46
CA ARG A 83 6.87 -1.77 8.83
C ARG A 83 5.88 -2.49 7.90
N ILE A 84 6.29 -2.81 6.67
CA ILE A 84 5.44 -3.35 5.60
C ILE A 84 6.04 -4.55 4.87
N ASP A 85 7.25 -4.99 5.27
CA ASP A 85 7.97 -6.09 4.62
C ASP A 85 7.41 -7.48 4.97
N ASP A 86 6.62 -7.58 6.05
CA ASP A 86 5.94 -8.81 6.41
C ASP A 86 4.66 -9.00 5.56
N LYS A 87 4.65 -10.06 4.74
CA LYS A 87 3.49 -10.43 3.92
C LYS A 87 2.25 -10.85 4.72
N TRP A 88 2.41 -11.21 6.00
CA TRP A 88 1.31 -11.46 6.94
C TRP A 88 1.04 -10.25 7.84
N GLY A 89 1.94 -9.26 7.81
CA GLY A 89 1.82 -8.01 8.53
C GLY A 89 0.84 -7.04 7.88
N PRO A 90 0.68 -5.83 8.47
CA PRO A 90 -0.26 -4.83 7.98
C PRO A 90 0.08 -4.32 6.58
N ALA A 91 -0.92 -3.79 5.88
CA ALA A 91 -0.67 -2.94 4.71
C ALA A 91 -0.06 -1.59 5.16
N GLY A 92 0.77 -0.98 4.33
CA GLY A 92 1.10 0.45 4.47
C GLY A 92 -0.04 1.31 3.95
N ALA A 93 -0.28 2.46 4.58
CA ALA A 93 -1.28 3.44 4.15
C ALA A 93 -0.66 4.84 4.00
N ILE A 94 -0.89 5.48 2.85
CA ILE A 94 -0.43 6.84 2.53
C ILE A 94 -1.65 7.71 2.22
N ALA A 95 -1.79 8.83 2.93
CA ALA A 95 -2.81 9.83 2.65
C ALA A 95 -2.58 10.49 1.28
N VAL A 96 -3.63 10.59 0.47
CA VAL A 96 -3.58 11.17 -0.88
C VAL A 96 -4.46 12.43 -0.94
N CYS A 97 -3.94 13.47 -1.58
CA CYS A 97 -4.66 14.67 -1.95
C CYS A 97 -4.47 14.93 -3.44
N ARG A 98 -5.57 15.07 -4.17
CA ARG A 98 -5.66 15.37 -5.60
C ARG A 98 -5.85 16.87 -5.85
N ALA A 99 -6.11 17.66 -4.81
CA ALA A 99 -6.24 19.11 -4.95
C ALA A 99 -4.95 19.72 -5.50
N ALA A 100 -5.10 20.70 -6.39
CA ALA A 100 -3.98 21.47 -6.92
C ALA A 100 -3.28 22.24 -5.78
N ALA A 101 -1.97 22.43 -5.92
CA ALA A 101 -1.18 23.22 -4.97
C ALA A 101 -1.84 24.60 -4.75
N GLY A 102 -2.23 24.90 -3.50
CA GLY A 102 -2.82 26.19 -3.12
C GLY A 102 -4.20 26.14 -2.46
N LEU A 103 -4.84 24.98 -2.36
CA LEU A 103 -6.07 24.79 -1.58
C LEU A 103 -5.77 24.12 -0.23
N VAL A 104 -6.71 24.25 0.72
CA VAL A 104 -6.64 23.55 2.02
C VAL A 104 -6.57 22.05 1.74
N ALA A 105 -5.40 21.45 1.97
CA ALA A 105 -5.12 20.06 1.61
C ALA A 105 -5.80 19.11 2.60
N GLY A 106 -7.05 18.74 2.29
CA GLY A 106 -7.71 17.59 2.92
C GLY A 106 -7.17 16.27 2.39
N VAL A 107 -7.48 15.18 3.09
CA VAL A 107 -7.29 13.83 2.57
C VAL A 107 -8.46 13.54 1.62
N ASP A 108 -8.18 13.28 0.34
CA ASP A 108 -9.20 12.81 -0.61
C ASP A 108 -9.38 11.29 -0.51
N GLY A 109 -8.30 10.59 -0.19
CA GLY A 109 -8.30 9.13 -0.12
C GLY A 109 -7.00 8.57 0.43
N TRP A 110 -6.88 7.25 0.36
CA TRP A 110 -5.74 6.50 0.87
C TRP A 110 -5.23 5.51 -0.17
N LEU A 111 -3.91 5.46 -0.33
CA LEU A 111 -3.22 4.40 -1.04
C LEU A 111 -2.74 3.35 -0.04
N PHE A 112 -3.27 2.13 -0.17
CA PHE A 112 -2.82 0.96 0.57
C PHE A 112 -1.84 0.16 -0.27
N PHE A 113 -0.77 -0.35 0.35
CA PHE A 113 0.28 -1.09 -0.36
C PHE A 113 0.98 -2.10 0.56
N GLY A 114 1.75 -3.01 -0.03
CA GLY A 114 2.59 -3.95 0.73
C GLY A 114 2.79 -5.26 -0.02
N TRP A 115 3.16 -6.29 0.72
CA TRP A 115 3.27 -7.66 0.22
C TRP A 115 2.04 -8.49 0.58
N ALA A 116 1.54 -9.28 -0.36
CA ALA A 116 0.55 -10.32 -0.11
C ALA A 116 1.14 -11.68 -0.51
N SER A 117 0.62 -12.77 0.04
CA SER A 117 1.03 -14.10 -0.39
C SER A 117 0.51 -14.38 -1.81
N SER A 118 1.19 -15.28 -2.53
CA SER A 118 0.79 -15.75 -3.86
C SER A 118 1.01 -17.24 -4.00
#